data_AF-A0A351JS73-F1
#
_entry.id   AF-A0A351JS73-F1
#
_cell.length_a   1.000
_cell.length_b   1.000
_cell.length_c   1.000
_cell.angle_alpha   90.00
_cell.angle_beta   90.00
_cell.angle_gamma   90.00
#
_symmetry.space_group_name_H-M   'P 1'
#
loop_
_entity.id
_entity.type
_entity.pdbx_description
1 polymer ?
#
loop_
_entity_poly.entity_id
_entity_poly.type
_entity_poly.pdbx_seq_one_letter_code
_entity_poly.pdbx_strand_id
1 'polypeptide(L)'
;MTLDHLDGMPLRKIADRYKVSISTAFNKVRSYLDKLPNCADATRAYCSRFSGILVADGKFVCVRGYEKKIPAFYGIDYLSHDIPTYKLMPSENYEACVNYFKSLRLLNYPLRALVSDDNPNIREACLAIYPNAIIQICQNHYLENVRKTLNVRTDATFVPFMSKLEALFKFKRSEDDFNRLARNILNEFKDQSICVSVMLDIHKKKELLLGYLKCKHCPRTTNLIESFNSHLNARLESIKGFKSFKSADLWLNGYFARRRIKRFTDCRGKFKHLNGKKSIEQTQKCDVVIPPLF
;
A
#
# COMPACT_ATOMS: atom_id res chain seq x y z
N MET A 1 -9.93 -24.52 -9.40
CA MET A 1 -8.81 -24.11 -10.29
C MET A 1 -8.42 -22.64 -10.09
N THR A 2 -9.30 -21.67 -10.36
CA THR A 2 -8.96 -20.23 -10.27
C THR A 2 -8.49 -19.81 -8.87
N LEU A 3 -9.21 -20.26 -7.83
CA LEU A 3 -8.81 -20.00 -6.44
C LEU A 3 -7.42 -20.54 -6.12
N ASP A 4 -7.12 -21.79 -6.48
CA ASP A 4 -5.79 -22.38 -6.30
C ASP A 4 -4.70 -21.54 -7.02
N HIS A 5 -5.01 -21.05 -8.22
CA HIS A 5 -4.08 -20.20 -8.97
C HIS A 5 -3.80 -18.87 -8.26
N LEU A 6 -4.85 -18.17 -7.83
CA LEU A 6 -4.74 -16.90 -7.11
C LEU A 6 -4.12 -17.08 -5.71
N ASP A 7 -4.33 -18.23 -5.08
CA ASP A 7 -3.70 -18.59 -3.80
C ASP A 7 -2.23 -19.05 -3.98
N GLY A 8 -1.71 -19.10 -5.21
CA GLY A 8 -0.28 -19.19 -5.53
C GLY A 8 0.15 -20.45 -6.27
N MET A 9 -0.78 -21.33 -6.62
CA MET A 9 -0.46 -22.58 -7.32
C MET A 9 -0.13 -22.32 -8.81
N PRO A 10 1.04 -22.75 -9.30
CA PRO A 10 1.37 -22.68 -10.71
C PRO A 10 0.40 -23.49 -11.57
N LEU A 11 0.12 -23.01 -12.79
CA LEU A 11 -0.82 -23.67 -13.71
C LEU A 11 -0.47 -25.13 -14.01
N ARG A 12 0.82 -25.49 -14.02
CA ARG A 12 1.26 -26.89 -14.18
C ARG A 12 0.75 -27.78 -13.04
N LYS A 13 0.95 -27.35 -11.78
CA LYS A 13 0.44 -28.08 -10.61
C LYS A 13 -1.09 -28.16 -10.58
N ILE A 14 -1.77 -27.13 -11.09
CA ILE A 14 -3.24 -27.16 -11.25
C ILE A 14 -3.63 -28.18 -12.31
N ALA A 15 -2.96 -28.19 -13.46
CA ALA A 15 -3.22 -29.16 -14.53
C ALA A 15 -3.08 -30.59 -14.00
N ASP A 16 -2.01 -30.87 -13.26
CA ASP A 16 -1.74 -32.17 -12.64
C ASP A 16 -2.81 -32.53 -11.60
N ARG A 17 -3.10 -31.62 -10.65
CA ARG A 17 -4.10 -31.83 -9.58
C ARG A 17 -5.49 -32.18 -10.12
N TYR A 18 -5.91 -31.48 -11.18
CA TYR A 18 -7.25 -31.65 -11.75
C TYR A 18 -7.27 -32.57 -12.96
N LYS A 19 -6.16 -33.25 -13.28
CA LYS A 19 -6.03 -34.20 -14.40
C LYS A 19 -6.49 -33.62 -15.75
N VAL A 20 -6.07 -32.39 -16.05
CA VAL A 20 -6.34 -31.71 -17.33
C VAL A 20 -5.03 -31.25 -17.96
N SER A 21 -5.04 -30.91 -19.25
CA SER A 21 -3.88 -30.27 -19.87
C SER A 21 -3.64 -28.85 -19.31
N ILE A 22 -2.40 -28.37 -19.39
CA ILE A 22 -2.04 -27.01 -18.97
C ILE A 22 -2.85 -25.96 -19.73
N SER A 23 -3.06 -26.16 -21.03
CA SER A 23 -3.87 -25.26 -21.86
C SER A 23 -5.32 -25.21 -21.39
N THR A 24 -5.91 -26.36 -21.04
CA THR A 24 -7.27 -26.42 -20.48
C THR A 24 -7.35 -25.73 -19.12
N ALA A 25 -6.38 -25.95 -18.23
CA ALA A 25 -6.32 -25.27 -16.94
C ALA A 25 -6.21 -23.74 -17.12
N PHE A 26 -5.31 -23.28 -18.00
CA PHE A 26 -5.15 -21.87 -18.33
C PHE A 26 -6.45 -21.25 -18.86
N ASN A 27 -7.09 -21.89 -19.84
CA ASN A 27 -8.33 -21.39 -20.44
C ASN A 27 -9.48 -21.31 -19.43
N LYS A 28 -9.61 -22.32 -18.56
CA LYS A 28 -10.62 -22.31 -17.48
C LYS A 28 -10.37 -21.18 -16.47
N VAL A 29 -9.12 -21.00 -16.03
CA VAL A 29 -8.74 -19.91 -15.12
C VAL A 29 -9.01 -18.55 -15.77
N ARG A 30 -8.54 -18.35 -17.01
CA ARG A 30 -8.73 -17.11 -17.75
C ARG A 30 -10.20 -16.78 -17.95
N SER A 31 -10.99 -17.73 -18.47
CA SER A 31 -12.43 -17.56 -18.69
C SER A 31 -13.18 -17.20 -17.41
N TYR A 32 -12.75 -17.73 -16.28
CA TYR A 32 -13.31 -17.35 -14.98
C TYR A 32 -12.92 -15.92 -14.60
N LEU A 33 -11.64 -15.56 -14.70
CA LEU A 33 -11.17 -14.22 -14.39
C LEU A 33 -11.84 -13.14 -15.26
N ASP A 34 -12.07 -13.44 -16.55
CA ASP A 34 -12.76 -12.54 -17.49
C ASP A 34 -14.21 -12.24 -17.07
N LYS A 35 -14.84 -13.10 -16.25
CA LYS A 35 -16.21 -12.90 -15.73
C LYS A 35 -16.26 -12.16 -14.39
N LEU A 36 -15.12 -11.99 -13.72
CA LEU A 36 -15.10 -11.29 -12.45
C LEU A 36 -15.38 -9.79 -12.66
N PRO A 37 -16.18 -9.15 -11.79
CA PRO A 37 -16.32 -7.71 -11.84
C PRO A 37 -14.96 -7.04 -11.60
N ASN A 38 -14.75 -5.85 -12.17
CA ASN A 38 -13.58 -5.06 -11.80
C ASN A 38 -13.65 -4.72 -10.30
N CYS A 39 -12.50 -4.67 -9.62
CA CYS A 39 -12.42 -4.31 -8.21
C CYS A 39 -13.11 -2.96 -7.91
N ALA A 40 -12.98 -1.98 -8.82
CA ALA A 40 -13.68 -0.71 -8.74
C ALA A 40 -15.21 -0.87 -8.81
N ASP A 41 -15.71 -1.73 -9.70
CA ASP A 41 -17.15 -1.98 -9.84
C ASP A 41 -17.72 -2.68 -8.62
N ALA A 42 -17.00 -3.67 -8.07
CA ALA A 42 -17.36 -4.30 -6.81
C ALA A 42 -17.43 -3.28 -5.67
N THR A 43 -16.46 -2.36 -5.58
CA THR A 43 -16.51 -1.28 -4.60
C THR A 43 -17.72 -0.37 -4.79
N ARG A 44 -17.99 0.07 -6.03
CA ARG A 44 -19.13 0.93 -6.34
C ARG A 44 -20.46 0.28 -5.98
N ALA A 45 -20.60 -1.01 -6.29
CA ALA A 45 -21.80 -1.77 -6.01
C ALA A 45 -22.00 -1.98 -4.50
N TYR A 46 -20.96 -2.42 -3.80
CA TYR A 46 -21.13 -3.05 -2.48
C TYR A 46 -20.62 -2.23 -1.30
N CYS A 47 -19.75 -1.23 -1.50
CA CYS A 47 -19.02 -0.59 -0.41
C CYS A 47 -19.34 0.91 -0.27
N SER A 48 -19.35 1.41 0.97
CA SER A 48 -19.44 2.84 1.29
C SER A 48 -18.84 3.21 2.66
N ARG A 49 -18.61 2.24 3.55
CA ARG A 49 -18.23 2.48 4.95
C ARG A 49 -16.72 2.52 5.18
N PHE A 50 -15.99 3.12 4.24
CA PHE A 50 -14.54 3.26 4.35
C PHE A 50 -14.16 4.21 5.49
N SER A 51 -13.03 3.96 6.14
CA SER A 51 -12.49 4.88 7.14
C SER A 51 -11.88 6.13 6.53
N GLY A 52 -11.51 6.13 5.25
CA GLY A 52 -10.90 7.29 4.60
C GLY A 52 -9.43 7.52 4.96
N ILE A 53 -8.81 6.59 5.68
CA ILE A 53 -7.37 6.61 5.95
C ILE A 53 -6.75 5.61 4.99
N LEU A 54 -6.17 6.11 3.90
CA LEU A 54 -5.61 5.27 2.85
C LEU A 54 -4.10 5.09 3.06
N VAL A 55 -3.64 3.86 3.14
CA VAL A 55 -2.21 3.53 3.05
C VAL A 55 -1.94 3.07 1.62
N ALA A 56 -1.15 3.82 0.85
CA ALA A 56 -0.97 3.58 -0.59
C ALA A 56 0.50 3.34 -0.96
N ASP A 57 0.72 2.43 -1.89
CA ASP A 57 2.04 1.99 -2.37
C ASP A 57 1.90 1.24 -3.72
N GLY A 58 3.00 1.12 -4.45
CA GLY A 58 3.12 0.42 -5.72
C GLY A 58 3.88 -0.90 -5.60
N LYS A 59 3.33 -1.99 -6.15
CA LYS A 59 4.09 -3.23 -6.35
C LYS A 59 4.49 -3.42 -7.80
N PHE A 60 5.79 -3.50 -8.06
CA PHE A 60 6.32 -3.70 -9.41
C PHE A 60 6.11 -5.13 -9.95
N VAL A 61 5.57 -5.22 -11.17
CA VAL A 61 5.19 -6.46 -11.86
C VAL A 61 5.95 -6.58 -13.18
N CYS A 62 6.45 -7.79 -13.49
CA CYS A 62 7.07 -8.07 -14.78
C CYS A 62 6.00 -8.29 -15.87
N VAL A 63 6.03 -7.48 -16.92
CA VAL A 63 5.10 -7.59 -18.06
C VAL A 63 5.89 -7.53 -19.36
N ARG A 64 5.70 -8.52 -20.24
CA ARG A 64 6.35 -8.55 -21.56
C ARG A 64 5.95 -7.31 -22.37
N GLY A 65 6.92 -6.72 -23.05
CA GLY A 65 6.76 -5.47 -23.82
C GLY A 65 7.20 -4.23 -23.05
N TYR A 66 7.53 -4.35 -21.76
CA TYR A 66 8.13 -3.28 -20.96
C TYR A 66 9.55 -3.68 -20.56
N GLU A 67 10.50 -2.77 -20.75
CA GLU A 67 11.91 -3.00 -20.38
C GLU A 67 12.09 -3.16 -18.87
N LYS A 68 11.33 -2.38 -18.10
CA LYS A 68 11.32 -2.38 -16.64
C LYS A 68 10.01 -2.94 -16.12
N LYS A 69 10.02 -3.43 -14.88
CA LYS A 69 8.80 -3.79 -14.18
C LYS A 69 7.90 -2.55 -14.05
N ILE A 70 6.60 -2.75 -14.16
CA ILE A 70 5.61 -1.66 -14.10
C ILE A 70 4.79 -1.76 -12.80
N PRO A 71 4.37 -0.64 -12.18
CA PRO A 71 3.69 -0.66 -10.89
C PRO A 71 2.21 -1.07 -10.97
N ALA A 72 1.82 -2.02 -10.14
CA ALA A 72 0.45 -2.18 -9.68
C ALA A 72 0.26 -1.28 -8.45
N PHE A 73 -0.30 -0.09 -8.65
CA PHE A 73 -0.54 0.89 -7.60
C PHE A 73 -1.91 0.70 -6.96
N TYR A 74 -1.96 0.65 -5.63
CA TYR A 74 -3.19 0.44 -4.89
C TYR A 74 -3.09 1.00 -3.48
N GLY A 75 -4.22 1.03 -2.79
CA GLY A 75 -4.28 1.48 -1.42
C GLY A 75 -5.19 0.61 -0.56
N ILE A 76 -4.87 0.57 0.72
CA ILE A 76 -5.61 -0.16 1.73
C ILE A 76 -6.25 0.85 2.67
N ASP A 77 -7.56 0.74 2.85
CA ASP A 77 -8.25 1.49 3.89
C ASP A 77 -7.84 0.95 5.26
N TYR A 78 -7.17 1.79 6.04
CA TYR A 78 -6.34 1.36 7.17
C TYR A 78 -7.11 0.66 8.29
N LEU A 79 -8.37 1.02 8.55
CA LEU A 79 -9.15 0.42 9.62
C LEU A 79 -9.90 -0.85 9.20
N SER A 80 -10.36 -0.89 7.94
CA SER A 80 -11.11 -2.03 7.40
C SER A 80 -10.20 -3.09 6.77
N HIS A 81 -8.96 -2.71 6.45
CA HIS A 81 -8.03 -3.49 5.61
C HIS A 81 -8.60 -3.83 4.23
N ASP A 82 -9.62 -3.11 3.77
CA ASP A 82 -10.21 -3.31 2.45
C ASP A 82 -9.45 -2.53 1.37
N ILE A 83 -9.56 -2.99 0.13
CA ILE A 83 -8.87 -2.41 -1.02
C ILE A 83 -9.94 -1.78 -1.93
N PRO A 84 -10.13 -0.45 -1.91
CA PRO A 84 -11.18 0.20 -2.69
C PRO A 84 -10.98 0.00 -4.20
N THR A 85 -9.74 0.09 -4.68
CA THR A 85 -9.40 -0.11 -6.09
C THR A 85 -7.88 -0.29 -6.25
N TYR A 86 -7.46 -0.61 -7.47
CA TYR A 86 -6.06 -0.63 -7.88
C TYR A 86 -5.95 -0.13 -9.34
N LYS A 87 -4.74 0.21 -9.77
CA LYS A 87 -4.40 0.48 -11.17
C LYS A 87 -3.06 -0.16 -11.51
N LEU A 88 -3.03 -0.94 -12.59
CA LEU A 88 -1.77 -1.25 -13.26
C LEU A 88 -1.38 -0.04 -14.10
N MET A 89 -0.17 0.49 -13.92
CA MET A 89 0.27 1.71 -14.57
C MET A 89 1.61 1.45 -15.28
N PRO A 90 1.92 2.09 -16.42
CA PRO A 90 3.21 1.94 -17.11
C PRO A 90 4.41 2.42 -16.27
N SER A 91 4.19 3.45 -15.44
CA SER A 91 5.22 4.04 -14.57
C SER A 91 4.57 4.77 -13.39
N GLU A 92 5.32 4.96 -12.30
CA GLU A 92 4.89 5.72 -11.12
C GLU A 92 5.16 7.22 -11.27
N ASN A 93 4.52 7.83 -12.28
CA ASN A 93 4.59 9.26 -12.53
C ASN A 93 3.34 9.97 -12.00
N TYR A 94 3.40 11.31 -11.94
CA TYR A 94 2.32 12.15 -11.44
C TYR A 94 0.97 11.88 -12.13
N GLU A 95 0.94 11.81 -13.46
CA GLU A 95 -0.30 11.61 -14.22
C GLU A 95 -0.97 10.27 -13.90
N ALA A 96 -0.17 9.20 -13.79
CA ALA A 96 -0.65 7.88 -13.43
C ALA A 96 -1.24 7.87 -12.00
N CYS A 97 -0.56 8.53 -11.05
CA CYS A 97 -1.08 8.71 -9.70
C CYS A 97 -2.39 9.53 -9.69
N VAL A 98 -2.49 10.60 -10.48
CA VAL A 98 -3.71 11.41 -10.62
C VAL A 98 -4.87 10.54 -11.11
N ASN A 99 -4.64 9.68 -12.10
CA ASN A 99 -5.67 8.78 -12.61
C ASN A 99 -6.14 7.76 -11.56
N TYR A 100 -5.25 7.29 -10.69
CA TYR A 100 -5.64 6.48 -9.54
C TYR A 100 -6.52 7.25 -8.55
N PHE A 101 -6.13 8.46 -8.14
CA PHE A 101 -6.93 9.25 -7.21
C PHE A 101 -8.27 9.71 -7.79
N LYS A 102 -8.33 10.02 -9.10
CA LYS A 102 -9.60 10.23 -9.82
C LYS A 102 -10.49 9.00 -9.73
N SER A 103 -9.93 7.81 -9.93
CA SER A 103 -10.66 6.55 -9.80
C SER A 103 -11.23 6.37 -8.39
N LEU A 104 -10.46 6.68 -7.34
CA LEU A 104 -10.96 6.66 -5.95
C LEU A 104 -12.10 7.66 -5.72
N ARG A 105 -12.00 8.86 -6.29
CA ARG A 105 -13.02 9.90 -6.15
C ARG A 105 -14.33 9.50 -6.82
N LEU A 106 -14.27 8.86 -7.98
CA LEU A 106 -15.44 8.29 -8.66
C LEU A 106 -16.09 7.12 -7.90
N LEU A 107 -15.39 6.53 -6.93
CA LEU A 107 -15.94 5.51 -6.02
C LEU A 107 -16.54 6.13 -4.75
N ASN A 108 -16.59 7.47 -4.67
CA ASN A 108 -16.99 8.21 -3.46
C ASN A 108 -16.16 7.81 -2.23
N TYR A 109 -14.88 7.44 -2.42
CA TYR A 109 -14.00 7.14 -1.29
C TYR A 109 -13.75 8.41 -0.46
N PRO A 110 -14.08 8.43 0.85
CA PRO A 110 -14.03 9.62 1.69
C PRO A 110 -12.61 9.85 2.20
N LEU A 111 -11.65 10.16 1.32
CA LEU A 111 -10.24 10.32 1.69
C LEU A 111 -10.07 11.46 2.70
N ARG A 112 -9.65 11.10 3.92
CA ARG A 112 -9.31 12.02 5.02
C ARG A 112 -7.80 12.11 5.22
N ALA A 113 -7.09 10.99 5.09
CA ALA A 113 -5.65 10.95 5.22
C ALA A 113 -5.02 9.97 4.23
N LEU A 114 -3.88 10.35 3.67
CA LEU A 114 -3.03 9.50 2.86
C LEU A 114 -1.73 9.22 3.62
N VAL A 115 -1.38 7.94 3.73
CA VAL A 115 -0.10 7.47 4.26
C VAL A 115 0.67 6.79 3.14
N SER A 116 1.83 7.32 2.78
CA SER A 116 2.68 6.81 1.71
C SER A 116 4.15 7.08 2.01
N ASP A 117 5.02 6.59 1.15
CA ASP A 117 6.43 6.95 1.16
C ASP A 117 6.64 8.42 0.83
N ASP A 118 7.88 8.91 0.96
CA ASP A 118 8.25 10.27 0.57
C ASP A 118 8.42 10.40 -0.95
N ASN A 119 7.34 10.12 -1.69
CA ASN A 119 7.24 10.31 -3.13
C ASN A 119 6.36 11.54 -3.44
N PRO A 120 6.93 12.64 -3.96
CA PRO A 120 6.17 13.83 -4.34
C PRO A 120 5.05 13.55 -5.34
N ASN A 121 5.26 12.65 -6.31
CA ASN A 121 4.25 12.33 -7.34
C ASN A 121 2.95 11.83 -6.71
N ILE A 122 3.05 10.95 -5.71
CA ILE A 122 1.88 10.39 -5.01
C ILE A 122 1.17 11.48 -4.22
N ARG A 123 1.93 12.28 -3.45
CA ARG A 123 1.39 13.34 -2.58
C ARG A 123 0.70 14.44 -3.37
N GLU A 124 1.37 14.96 -4.40
CA GLU A 124 0.86 16.06 -5.21
C GLU A 124 -0.37 15.61 -6.01
N ALA A 125 -0.35 14.39 -6.56
CA ALA A 125 -1.52 13.84 -7.25
C ALA A 125 -2.71 13.65 -6.31
N CYS A 126 -2.46 13.23 -5.06
CA CYS A 126 -3.49 13.14 -4.03
C CYS A 126 -4.10 14.51 -3.75
N LEU A 127 -3.29 15.53 -3.46
CA LEU A 127 -3.77 16.87 -3.12
C LEU A 127 -4.47 17.56 -4.29
N ALA A 128 -4.09 17.25 -5.54
CA ALA A 128 -4.81 17.75 -6.72
C ALA A 128 -6.26 17.24 -6.79
N ILE A 129 -6.53 16.01 -6.32
CA ILE A 129 -7.88 15.41 -6.36
C ILE A 129 -8.62 15.52 -5.02
N TYR A 130 -7.89 15.54 -3.92
CA TYR A 130 -8.39 15.66 -2.55
C TYR A 130 -7.62 16.76 -1.80
N PRO A 131 -7.93 18.04 -2.04
CA PRO A 131 -7.16 19.16 -1.49
C PRO A 131 -7.10 19.20 0.05
N ASN A 132 -8.13 18.67 0.70
CA ASN A 132 -8.24 18.64 2.17
C ASN A 132 -7.65 17.38 2.80
N ALA A 133 -7.06 16.47 2.00
CA ALA A 133 -6.47 15.25 2.53
C ALA A 133 -5.24 15.56 3.38
N ILE A 134 -5.18 14.96 4.57
CA ILE A 134 -4.02 15.04 5.44
C ILE A 134 -2.96 14.09 4.92
N ILE A 135 -1.73 14.57 4.75
CA ILE A 135 -0.62 13.75 4.28
C ILE A 135 0.23 13.29 5.47
N GLN A 136 0.51 12.00 5.51
CA GLN A 136 1.48 11.40 6.40
C GLN A 136 2.55 10.68 5.60
N ILE A 137 3.79 11.14 5.69
CA ILE A 137 4.95 10.39 5.16
C ILE A 137 5.25 9.21 6.09
N CYS A 138 5.55 8.05 5.52
CA CYS A 138 6.02 6.90 6.28
C CYS A 138 7.33 7.24 7.00
N GLN A 139 7.28 7.26 8.33
CA GLN A 139 8.45 7.57 9.16
C GLN A 139 9.55 6.51 9.02
N ASN A 140 9.19 5.25 8.78
CA ASN A 140 10.19 4.18 8.59
C ASN A 140 10.98 4.37 7.29
N HIS A 141 10.30 4.65 6.18
CA HIS A 141 10.95 4.92 4.90
C HIS A 141 11.75 6.21 4.92
N TYR A 142 11.23 7.24 5.59
CA TYR A 142 11.99 8.47 5.84
C TYR A 142 13.31 8.19 6.56
N LEU A 143 13.27 7.49 7.70
CA LEU A 143 14.46 7.13 8.46
C LEU A 143 15.40 6.22 7.68
N GLU A 144 14.89 5.32 6.84
CA GLU A 144 15.73 4.47 6.00
C GLU A 144 16.52 5.28 4.96
N ASN A 145 15.92 6.33 4.40
CA ASN A 145 16.64 7.26 3.52
C ASN A 145 17.72 8.05 4.27
N VAL A 146 17.43 8.45 5.51
CA VAL A 146 18.44 9.08 6.39
C VAL A 146 19.59 8.11 6.68
N ARG A 147 19.30 6.84 7.03
CA ARG A 147 20.34 5.81 7.26
C ARG A 147 21.25 5.62 6.05
N LYS A 148 20.68 5.61 4.84
CA LYS A 148 21.45 5.52 3.59
C LYS A 148 22.32 6.76 3.38
N THR A 149 21.77 7.94 3.59
CA THR A 149 22.51 9.21 3.45
C THR A 149 23.71 9.29 4.39
N LEU A 150 23.54 8.80 5.62
CA LEU A 150 24.57 8.79 6.66
C LEU A 150 25.48 7.54 6.64
N ASN A 151 25.23 6.58 5.73
CA ASN A 151 25.94 5.30 5.64
C ASN A 151 26.08 4.51 6.96
N VAL A 152 25.10 4.62 7.88
CA VAL A 152 25.22 4.10 9.26
C VAL A 152 25.31 2.56 9.37
N ARG A 153 25.09 1.83 8.27
CA ARG A 153 25.26 0.37 8.24
C ARG A 153 26.71 -0.06 8.06
N THR A 154 27.52 0.81 7.49
CA THR A 154 28.93 0.56 7.17
C THR A 154 29.87 1.50 7.96
N ASP A 155 29.37 2.65 8.39
CA ASP A 155 30.11 3.66 9.14
C ASP A 155 29.43 3.92 10.49
N ALA A 156 30.18 3.70 11.58
CA ALA A 156 29.68 3.89 12.94
C ALA A 156 29.56 5.37 13.35
N THR A 157 30.16 6.31 12.61
CA THR A 157 30.30 7.73 12.96
C THR A 157 28.96 8.38 13.35
N PHE A 158 27.89 8.10 12.60
CA PHE A 158 26.57 8.71 12.81
C PHE A 158 25.55 7.82 13.51
N VAL A 159 25.97 6.66 14.04
CA VAL A 159 25.08 5.74 14.78
C VAL A 159 24.45 6.39 16.02
N PRO A 160 25.16 7.21 16.84
CA PRO A 160 24.55 7.90 17.98
C PRO A 160 23.45 8.88 17.55
N PHE A 161 23.69 9.66 16.50
CA PHE A 161 22.70 10.59 15.92
C PHE A 161 21.47 9.83 15.42
N MET A 162 21.69 8.76 14.65
CA MET A 162 20.61 7.94 14.11
C MET A 162 19.75 7.31 15.22
N SER A 163 20.38 6.82 16.29
CA SER A 163 19.67 6.25 17.43
C SER A 163 18.75 7.27 18.12
N LYS A 164 19.17 8.54 18.20
CA LYS A 164 18.36 9.63 18.74
C LYS A 164 17.18 9.97 17.81
N LEU A 165 17.38 9.94 16.49
CA LEU A 165 16.31 10.09 15.51
C LEU A 165 15.30 8.93 15.60
N GLU A 166 15.76 7.69 15.71
CA GLU A 166 14.88 6.54 15.89
C GLU A 166 14.05 6.67 17.18
N ALA A 167 14.64 7.17 18.27
CA ALA A 167 13.92 7.48 19.50
C ALA A 167 12.90 8.63 19.34
N LEU A 168 13.23 9.66 18.57
CA LEU A 168 12.34 10.77 18.24
C LEU A 168 11.08 10.25 17.54
N PHE A 169 11.24 9.36 16.55
CA PHE A 169 10.14 8.77 15.78
C PHE A 169 9.66 7.41 16.31
N LYS A 170 10.01 6.99 17.52
CA LYS A 170 9.62 5.66 18.02
C LYS A 170 8.11 5.52 18.25
N PHE A 171 7.46 6.59 18.71
CA PHE A 171 6.04 6.63 19.05
C PHE A 171 5.38 7.90 18.53
N LYS A 172 4.04 7.95 18.58
CA LYS A 172 3.31 9.20 18.34
C LYS A 172 3.61 10.17 19.49
N ARG A 173 4.01 11.38 19.15
CA ARG A 173 4.30 12.49 20.08
C ARG A 173 3.43 13.68 19.74
N SER A 174 3.15 14.52 20.74
CA SER A 174 2.64 15.87 20.51
C SER A 174 3.68 16.70 19.77
N GLU A 175 3.23 17.78 19.14
CA GLU A 175 4.13 18.68 18.42
C GLU A 175 5.16 19.32 19.36
N ASP A 176 4.76 19.74 20.56
CA ASP A 176 5.66 20.36 21.55
C ASP A 176 6.77 19.40 22.02
N ASP A 177 6.40 18.15 22.35
CA ASP A 177 7.37 17.13 22.75
C ASP A 177 8.34 16.82 21.61
N PHE A 178 7.83 16.71 20.38
CA PHE A 178 8.66 16.50 19.19
C PHE A 178 9.65 17.66 18.99
N ASN A 179 9.18 18.91 19.04
CA ASN A 179 10.02 20.09 18.83
C ASN A 179 11.09 20.22 19.92
N ARG A 180 10.74 19.93 21.18
CA ARG A 180 11.70 19.93 22.30
C ARG A 180 12.81 18.90 22.08
N LEU A 181 12.46 17.65 21.74
CA LEU A 181 13.43 16.58 21.52
C LEU A 181 14.28 16.85 20.26
N ALA A 182 13.67 17.31 19.18
CA ALA A 182 14.37 17.67 17.96
C ALA A 182 15.39 18.80 18.20
N ARG A 183 15.04 19.82 19.00
CA ARG A 183 15.96 20.89 19.39
C ARG A 183 17.15 20.36 20.18
N ASN A 184 16.92 19.44 21.12
CA ASN A 184 18.00 18.82 21.90
C ASN A 184 18.97 18.05 20.99
N ILE A 185 18.43 17.27 20.04
CA ILE A 185 19.24 16.55 19.04
C ILE A 185 20.05 17.53 18.19
N LEU A 186 19.42 18.60 17.68
CA LEU A 186 20.12 19.61 16.90
C LEU A 186 21.27 20.25 17.69
N ASN A 187 21.04 20.61 18.95
CA ASN A 187 22.08 21.22 19.80
C ASN A 187 23.26 20.28 20.07
N GLU A 188 22.99 18.97 20.23
CA GLU A 188 23.99 17.92 20.47
C GLU A 188 24.87 17.68 19.24
N PHE A 189 24.30 17.78 18.03
CA PHE A 189 24.99 17.46 16.77
C PHE A 189 25.19 18.69 15.85
N LYS A 190 25.13 19.92 16.41
CA LYS A 190 25.16 21.18 15.65
C LYS A 190 26.45 21.41 14.85
N ASP A 191 27.57 20.85 15.31
CA ASP A 191 28.87 21.02 14.68
C ASP A 191 29.08 20.05 13.50
N GLN A 192 28.13 19.13 13.29
CA GLN A 192 28.16 18.15 12.19
C GLN A 192 27.20 18.61 11.09
N SER A 193 27.74 19.17 10.01
CA SER A 193 26.97 19.77 8.90
C SER A 193 25.92 18.82 8.30
N ILE A 194 26.25 17.54 8.14
CA ILE A 194 25.30 16.54 7.61
C ILE A 194 24.14 16.27 8.57
N CYS A 195 24.39 16.22 9.88
CA CYS A 195 23.35 16.06 10.91
C CYS A 195 22.43 17.28 10.95
N VAL A 196 23.01 18.49 10.85
CA VAL A 196 22.24 19.74 10.74
C VAL A 196 21.35 19.70 9.49
N SER A 197 21.87 19.28 8.34
CA SER A 197 21.09 19.14 7.11
C SER A 197 19.88 18.19 7.27
N VAL A 198 20.08 17.04 7.92
CA VAL A 198 18.99 16.11 8.23
C VAL A 198 17.95 16.76 9.16
N MET A 199 18.38 17.47 10.20
CA MET A 199 17.46 18.17 11.11
C MET A 199 16.67 19.28 10.41
N LEU A 200 17.29 19.99 9.45
CA LEU A 200 16.60 20.98 8.62
C LEU A 200 15.57 20.31 7.70
N ASP A 201 15.86 19.16 7.10
CA ASP A 201 14.89 18.39 6.31
C ASP A 201 13.71 17.90 7.16
N ILE A 202 13.98 17.39 8.38
CA ILE A 202 12.94 17.03 9.36
C ILE A 202 12.05 18.24 9.65
N HIS A 203 12.63 19.41 9.90
CA HIS A 203 11.87 20.63 10.17
C HIS A 203 11.01 21.03 8.97
N LYS A 204 11.58 21.03 7.77
CA LYS A 204 10.87 21.34 6.51
C LYS A 204 9.70 20.38 6.25
N LYS A 205 9.85 19.11 6.57
CA LYS A 205 8.83 18.06 6.37
C LYS A 205 7.97 17.81 7.61
N LYS A 206 8.11 18.59 8.68
CA LYS A 206 7.47 18.34 9.99
C LYS A 206 5.96 18.10 9.85
N GLU A 207 5.26 18.96 9.12
CA GLU A 207 3.81 18.85 8.89
C GLU A 207 3.40 17.52 8.23
N LEU A 208 4.25 16.99 7.35
CA LEU A 208 4.03 15.73 6.65
C LEU A 208 4.46 14.52 7.50
N LEU A 209 5.50 14.66 8.31
CA LEU A 209 5.99 13.61 9.22
C LEU A 209 5.09 13.43 10.44
N LEU A 210 4.36 14.48 10.83
CA LEU A 210 3.44 14.51 11.96
C LEU A 210 1.96 14.61 11.54
N GLY A 211 1.62 14.33 10.28
CA GLY A 211 0.25 14.36 9.77
C GLY A 211 -0.75 13.54 10.61
N TYR A 212 -0.27 12.48 11.27
CA TYR A 212 -1.05 11.66 12.20
C TYR A 212 -1.66 12.43 13.38
N LEU A 213 -1.18 13.64 13.69
CA LEU A 213 -1.75 14.51 14.71
C LEU A 213 -3.10 15.11 14.27
N LYS A 214 -3.28 15.32 12.96
CA LYS A 214 -4.46 15.95 12.39
C LYS A 214 -5.58 14.94 12.07
N CYS A 215 -5.27 13.64 12.04
CA CYS A 215 -6.23 12.58 11.72
C CYS A 215 -6.22 11.45 12.75
N LYS A 216 -7.33 11.30 13.49
CA LYS A 216 -7.50 10.22 14.48
C LYS A 216 -7.30 8.86 13.82
N HIS A 217 -6.54 7.99 14.50
CA HIS A 217 -6.15 6.63 14.04
C HIS A 217 -5.18 6.56 12.85
N CYS A 218 -4.80 7.67 12.21
CA CYS A 218 -3.82 7.66 11.13
C CYS A 218 -2.51 6.98 11.57
N PRO A 219 -1.99 5.98 10.85
CA PRO A 219 -0.72 5.37 11.19
C PRO A 219 0.44 6.33 10.93
N ARG A 220 1.63 5.96 11.40
CA ARG A 220 2.89 6.67 11.12
C ARG A 220 3.69 6.03 9.98
N THR A 221 3.31 4.82 9.59
CA THR A 221 4.09 3.96 8.71
C THR A 221 3.18 3.21 7.73
N THR A 222 3.80 2.72 6.66
CA THR A 222 3.21 1.93 5.57
C THR A 222 3.27 0.42 5.80
N ASN A 223 3.65 -0.05 7.00
CA ASN A 223 3.83 -1.47 7.31
C ASN A 223 2.64 -2.37 6.88
N LEU A 224 1.41 -1.84 6.94
CA LEU A 224 0.22 -2.56 6.50
C LEU A 224 0.30 -2.92 5.01
N ILE A 225 0.59 -1.95 4.15
CA ILE A 225 0.66 -2.19 2.71
C ILE A 225 1.93 -2.93 2.32
N GLU A 226 3.04 -2.75 3.04
CA GLU A 226 4.25 -3.56 2.86
C GLU A 226 3.98 -5.06 3.09
N SER A 227 3.19 -5.40 4.11
CA SER A 227 2.75 -6.79 4.35
C SER A 227 1.92 -7.33 3.19
N PHE A 228 1.00 -6.54 2.65
CA PHE A 228 0.21 -6.93 1.47
C PHE A 228 1.07 -7.05 0.21
N ASN A 229 2.04 -6.16 0.03
CA ASN A 229 3.02 -6.20 -1.05
C ASN A 229 3.89 -7.45 -0.98
N SER A 230 4.27 -7.89 0.22
CA SER A 230 4.97 -9.17 0.42
C SER A 230 4.10 -10.37 0.00
N HIS A 231 2.82 -10.38 0.41
CA HIS A 231 1.89 -11.43 0.00
C HIS A 231 1.68 -11.47 -1.52
N LEU A 232 1.52 -10.31 -2.16
CA LEU A 232 1.41 -10.20 -3.61
C LEU A 232 2.70 -10.67 -4.29
N ASN A 233 3.86 -10.26 -3.78
CA ASN A 233 5.17 -10.68 -4.30
C ASN A 233 5.31 -12.21 -4.32
N ALA A 234 4.96 -12.87 -3.23
CA ALA A 234 5.02 -14.33 -3.13
C ALA A 234 4.15 -15.04 -4.18
N ARG A 235 3.08 -14.40 -4.68
CA ARG A 235 2.27 -14.90 -5.81
C ARG A 235 2.90 -14.58 -7.16
N LEU A 236 3.45 -13.38 -7.31
CA LEU A 236 4.09 -12.96 -8.55
C LEU A 236 5.35 -13.78 -8.86
N GLU A 237 6.10 -14.20 -7.83
CA GLU A 237 7.28 -15.07 -7.98
C GLU A 237 6.94 -16.41 -8.65
N SER A 238 5.78 -17.00 -8.34
CA SER A 238 5.36 -18.26 -8.97
C SER A 238 4.91 -18.08 -10.42
N ILE A 239 4.50 -16.86 -10.80
CA ILE A 239 4.05 -16.51 -12.16
C ILE A 239 5.23 -16.13 -13.06
N LYS A 240 6.32 -15.59 -12.50
CA LYS A 240 7.55 -15.12 -13.18
C LYS A 240 7.36 -13.94 -14.15
N GLY A 241 6.15 -13.66 -14.60
CA GLY A 241 5.80 -12.50 -15.41
C GLY A 241 4.57 -12.74 -16.29
N PHE A 242 4.03 -11.67 -16.85
CA PHE A 242 2.83 -11.70 -17.68
C PHE A 242 3.15 -11.50 -19.17
N LYS A 243 2.39 -12.14 -20.05
CA LYS A 243 2.58 -12.05 -21.51
C LYS A 243 2.15 -10.71 -22.11
N SER A 244 1.28 -9.97 -21.43
CA SER A 244 0.73 -8.69 -21.87
C SER A 244 0.20 -7.89 -20.69
N PHE A 245 0.05 -6.57 -20.86
CA PHE A 245 -0.60 -5.70 -19.89
C PHE A 245 -1.99 -6.20 -19.51
N LYS A 246 -2.82 -6.55 -20.50
CA LYS A 246 -4.18 -7.07 -20.29
C LYS A 246 -4.19 -8.33 -19.43
N SER A 247 -3.29 -9.27 -19.67
CA SER A 247 -3.19 -10.49 -18.85
C SER A 247 -2.73 -10.22 -17.42
N ALA A 248 -1.86 -9.22 -17.22
CA ALA A 248 -1.42 -8.81 -15.89
C ALA A 248 -2.56 -8.15 -15.13
N ASP A 249 -3.24 -7.20 -15.76
CA ASP A 249 -4.37 -6.48 -15.15
C ASP A 249 -5.51 -7.44 -14.80
N LEU A 250 -5.87 -8.37 -15.69
CA LEU A 250 -6.89 -9.38 -15.43
C LEU A 250 -6.56 -10.25 -14.20
N TRP A 251 -5.30 -10.68 -14.09
CA TRP A 251 -4.86 -11.49 -12.95
C TRP A 251 -4.85 -10.67 -11.66
N LEU A 252 -4.36 -9.42 -11.71
CA LEU A 252 -4.36 -8.51 -10.58
C LEU A 252 -5.78 -8.23 -10.09
N ASN A 253 -6.75 -8.03 -10.99
CA ASN A 253 -8.15 -7.90 -10.65
C ASN A 253 -8.65 -9.09 -9.84
N GLY A 254 -8.39 -10.30 -10.33
CA GLY A 254 -8.72 -11.54 -9.62
C GLY A 254 -8.05 -11.64 -8.26
N TYR A 255 -6.76 -11.29 -8.18
CA TYR A 255 -5.99 -11.30 -6.92
C TYR A 255 -6.60 -10.34 -5.89
N PHE A 256 -6.87 -9.09 -6.27
CA PHE A 256 -7.46 -8.11 -5.36
C PHE A 256 -8.89 -8.49 -4.96
N ALA A 257 -9.72 -8.96 -5.89
CA ALA A 257 -11.06 -9.48 -5.58
C ALA A 257 -10.99 -10.65 -4.57
N ARG A 258 -10.10 -11.63 -4.82
CA ARG A 258 -9.86 -12.75 -3.89
C ARG A 258 -9.37 -12.26 -2.53
N ARG A 259 -8.46 -11.28 -2.50
CA ARG A 259 -7.94 -10.72 -1.24
C ARG A 259 -9.05 -10.11 -0.39
N ARG A 260 -10.03 -9.48 -1.04
CA ARG A 260 -11.15 -8.81 -0.40
C ARG A 260 -12.19 -9.75 0.19
N ILE A 261 -12.38 -10.92 -0.43
CA ILE A 261 -13.33 -11.94 0.04
C ILE A 261 -12.68 -13.05 0.91
N LYS A 262 -11.36 -13.05 1.07
CA LYS A 262 -10.67 -14.01 1.94
C LYS A 262 -10.77 -13.53 3.39
N ARG A 263 -11.17 -14.43 4.28
CA ARG A 263 -11.24 -14.13 5.73
C ARG A 263 -9.85 -13.83 6.27
N PHE A 264 -9.76 -12.85 7.16
CA PHE A 264 -8.55 -12.59 7.92
C PHE A 264 -8.28 -13.71 8.94
N THR A 265 -7.02 -14.11 9.07
CA THR A 265 -6.62 -15.21 9.98
C THR A 265 -5.50 -14.86 10.94
N ASP A 266 -4.67 -13.85 10.64
CA ASP A 266 -3.51 -13.45 11.47
C ASP A 266 -3.43 -11.93 11.68
N CYS A 267 -4.57 -11.27 11.89
CA CYS A 267 -4.58 -9.89 12.36
C CYS A 267 -4.19 -9.84 13.85
N ARG A 268 -3.28 -8.92 14.21
CA ARG A 268 -2.74 -8.78 15.57
C ARG A 268 -3.02 -7.40 16.17
N GLY A 269 -2.79 -7.28 17.48
CA GLY A 269 -2.95 -6.03 18.22
C GLY A 269 -4.35 -5.44 18.06
N LYS A 270 -4.43 -4.15 17.73
CA LYS A 270 -5.71 -3.44 17.57
C LYS A 270 -6.61 -3.99 16.45
N PHE A 271 -6.05 -4.78 15.52
CA PHE A 271 -6.80 -5.37 14.39
C PHE A 271 -7.26 -6.80 14.63
N LYS A 272 -7.01 -7.39 15.81
CA LYS A 272 -7.41 -8.78 16.12
C LYS A 272 -8.91 -9.04 15.90
N HIS A 273 -9.75 -8.02 16.10
CA HIS A 273 -11.20 -8.08 15.89
C HIS A 273 -11.63 -8.27 14.41
N LEU A 274 -10.71 -8.14 13.46
CA LEU A 274 -10.95 -8.40 12.03
C LEU A 274 -10.86 -9.89 11.68
N ASN A 275 -10.20 -10.71 12.52
CA ASN A 275 -10.05 -12.14 12.26
C ASN A 275 -11.42 -12.83 12.12
N GLY A 276 -11.52 -13.74 11.14
CA GLY A 276 -12.75 -14.43 10.78
C GLY A 276 -13.66 -13.64 9.82
N LYS A 277 -13.42 -12.34 9.61
CA LYS A 277 -14.21 -11.47 8.70
C LYS A 277 -13.51 -11.29 7.35
N LYS A 278 -14.27 -10.97 6.30
CA LYS A 278 -13.70 -10.53 5.00
C LYS A 278 -13.51 -9.01 5.02
N SER A 279 -12.54 -8.49 4.26
CA SER A 279 -12.29 -7.04 4.23
C SER A 279 -13.45 -6.27 3.62
N ILE A 280 -14.03 -6.80 2.53
CA ILE A 280 -15.15 -6.16 1.84
C ILE A 280 -16.40 -6.04 2.73
N GLU A 281 -16.61 -6.99 3.66
CA GLU A 281 -17.71 -6.96 4.63
C GLU A 281 -17.54 -5.81 5.64
N GLN A 282 -16.31 -5.33 5.87
CA GLN A 282 -16.06 -4.21 6.79
C GLN A 282 -16.48 -2.86 6.19
N THR A 283 -16.53 -2.77 4.86
CA THR A 283 -16.86 -1.54 4.12
C THR A 283 -18.22 -1.62 3.44
N GLN A 284 -18.90 -2.76 3.57
CA GLN A 284 -20.17 -3.11 2.93
C GLN A 284 -21.31 -2.15 3.32
N LYS A 285 -22.13 -1.76 2.34
CA LYS A 285 -23.38 -1.01 2.54
C LYS A 285 -24.36 -1.83 3.37
N CYS A 286 -25.13 -1.20 4.25
CA CYS A 286 -26.00 -1.90 5.22
C CYS A 286 -27.01 -2.85 4.55
N ASP A 287 -27.55 -2.48 3.38
CA ASP A 287 -28.66 -3.19 2.74
C ASP A 287 -28.27 -3.92 1.45
N VAL A 288 -26.98 -4.20 1.26
CA VAL A 288 -26.49 -4.82 0.03
C VAL A 288 -25.82 -6.14 0.34
N VAL A 289 -26.29 -7.24 -0.25
CA VAL A 289 -25.66 -8.56 -0.13
C VAL A 289 -24.56 -8.69 -1.17
N ILE A 290 -23.36 -9.09 -0.73
CA ILE A 290 -22.24 -9.37 -1.63
C ILE A 290 -22.47 -10.74 -2.28
N PRO A 291 -22.57 -10.84 -3.61
CA PRO A 291 -22.75 -12.12 -4.28
C PRO A 291 -21.50 -13.01 -4.12
N PRO A 292 -21.64 -14.34 -4.27
CA PRO A 292 -20.49 -15.22 -4.33
C PRO A 292 -19.64 -14.87 -5.57
N LEU A 293 -18.46 -14.29 -5.34
CA LEU A 293 -17.52 -13.94 -6.40
C LEU A 293 -16.62 -15.11 -6.82
N PHE A 294 -16.54 -16.17 -6.00
CA PHE A 294 -15.66 -17.33 -6.18
C PHE A 294 -16.32 -18.63 -5.74
#